data_AF-A0A8D5U3K5-F1
#
_entry.id   AF-A0A8D5U3K5-F1
#
_cell.length_a   1.000
_cell.length_b   1.000
_cell.length_c   1.000
_cell.angle_alpha   90.00
_cell.angle_beta   90.00
_cell.angle_gamma   90.00
#
_symmetry.space_group_name_H-M   'P 1'
#
loop_
_entity.id
_entity.type
_entity.pdbx_description
1 polymer ?
#
loop_
_entity_poly.entity_id
_entity_poly.type
_entity_poly.pdbx_seq_one_letter_code
_entity_poly.pdbx_strand_id
1 'polypeptide(L)'
;MLTIKQVLDRIIRVAEMRGYNVEAYDNHLIIYGDEFKTDVTVIDDNVIMIQSRGYPKDRIDIVKAFEIVNKNDKELIDLLNL
;
A
#
# COMPACT_ATOMS: atom_id res chain seq x y z
N MET A 1 -15.42 -0.77 12.85
CA MET A 1 -15.04 -1.34 11.54
C MET A 1 -14.26 -0.27 10.81
N LEU A 2 -13.03 -0.57 10.36
CA LEU A 2 -12.26 0.39 9.56
C LEU A 2 -12.86 0.45 8.17
N THR A 3 -12.98 1.66 7.60
CA THR A 3 -13.48 1.82 6.24
C THR A 3 -12.34 1.62 5.25
N ILE A 4 -12.65 1.13 4.05
CA ILE A 4 -11.70 1.04 2.93
C ILE A 4 -10.98 2.39 2.74
N LYS A 5 -11.76 3.48 2.74
CA LYS A 5 -11.24 4.84 2.64
C LYS A 5 -10.19 5.17 3.72
N GLN A 6 -10.44 4.85 4.99
CA GLN A 6 -9.48 5.11 6.07
C GLN A 6 -8.15 4.38 5.86
N VAL A 7 -8.20 3.15 5.35
CA VAL A 7 -7.01 2.35 5.04
C VAL A 7 -6.25 2.94 3.86
N LEU A 8 -6.95 3.28 2.77
CA LEU A 8 -6.33 3.86 1.59
C LEU A 8 -5.74 5.25 1.87
N ASP A 9 -6.47 6.14 2.55
CA ASP A 9 -5.99 7.48 2.94
C ASP A 9 -4.70 7.40 3.78
N ARG A 10 -4.60 6.39 4.66
CA ARG A 10 -3.39 6.13 5.46
C ARG A 10 -2.18 5.78 4.60
N ILE A 11 -2.38 4.96 3.57
CA ILE A 11 -1.33 4.52 2.65
C ILE A 11 -0.93 5.65 1.70
N ILE A 12 -1.91 6.36 1.12
CA ILE A 12 -1.71 7.52 0.24
C ILE A 12 -0.82 8.55 0.92
N ARG A 13 -1.17 8.96 2.15
CA ARG A 13 -0.39 9.95 2.91
C ARG A 13 1.09 9.58 2.99
N VAL A 14 1.39 8.31 3.23
CA VAL A 14 2.77 7.82 3.38
C VAL A 14 3.51 7.79 2.06
N ALA A 15 2.85 7.35 0.99
CA ALA A 15 3.41 7.37 -0.35
C ALA A 15 3.73 8.80 -0.81
N GLU A 16 2.80 9.72 -0.62
CA GLU A 16 2.96 11.14 -0.98
C GLU A 16 4.06 11.83 -0.14
N MET A 17 4.17 11.53 1.15
CA MET A 17 5.27 12.02 2.00
C MET A 17 6.66 11.60 1.48
N ARG A 18 6.74 10.51 0.71
CA ARG A 18 7.97 10.04 0.07
C ARG A 18 8.14 10.54 -1.37
N GLY A 19 7.17 11.28 -1.90
CA GLY A 19 7.19 11.80 -3.26
C GLY A 19 6.87 10.76 -4.33
N TYR A 20 6.20 9.66 -3.96
CA TYR A 20 5.77 8.65 -4.93
C TYR A 20 4.47 9.03 -5.62
N ASN A 21 4.30 8.54 -6.85
CA ASN A 21 3.05 8.72 -7.59
C ASN A 21 2.02 7.70 -7.11
N VAL A 22 0.76 8.13 -7.12
CA VAL A 22 -0.35 7.34 -6.58
C VAL A 22 -1.57 7.46 -7.49
N GLU A 23 -2.15 6.32 -7.88
CA GLU A 23 -3.42 6.22 -8.60
C GLU A 23 -4.43 5.47 -7.74
N ALA A 24 -5.53 6.14 -7.36
CA ALA A 24 -6.54 5.60 -6.46
C ALA A 24 -7.84 5.27 -7.21
N TYR A 25 -8.43 4.14 -6.84
CA TYR A 25 -9.75 3.65 -7.27
C TYR A 25 -10.57 3.29 -6.03
N ASP A 26 -11.79 2.77 -6.22
CA ASP A 26 -12.76 2.53 -5.14
C ASP A 26 -12.17 1.75 -3.93
N ASN A 27 -11.59 0.59 -4.19
CA ASN A 27 -10.94 -0.25 -3.17
C ASN A 27 -9.49 -0.62 -3.50
N HIS A 28 -8.89 0.07 -4.47
CA HIS A 28 -7.59 -0.27 -5.02
C HIS A 28 -6.71 0.97 -5.15
N LEU A 29 -5.41 0.79 -5.00
CA LEU A 29 -4.39 1.83 -5.07
C LEU A 29 -3.16 1.31 -5.79
N ILE A 30 -2.61 2.09 -6.70
CA ILE A 30 -1.33 1.82 -7.33
C ILE A 30 -0.34 2.89 -6.88
N ILE A 31 0.80 2.48 -6.34
CA ILE A 31 1.90 3.35 -5.93
C ILE A 31 3.10 3.03 -6.81
N TYR A 32 3.75 4.03 -7.41
CA TYR A 32 4.86 3.77 -8.33
C TYR A 32 5.92 4.87 -8.34
N GLY A 33 7.13 4.43 -8.70
CA GLY A 33 8.28 5.26 -9.05
C GLY A 33 9.00 4.66 -10.27
N ASP A 34 10.13 5.23 -10.65
CA ASP A 34 10.83 4.83 -11.88
C ASP A 34 11.25 3.35 -11.92
N GLU A 35 11.46 2.73 -10.75
CA GLU A 35 12.02 1.37 -10.61
C GLU A 35 11.07 0.38 -9.91
N PHE A 36 9.88 0.82 -9.50
CA PHE A 36 8.96 -0.02 -8.74
C PHE A 36 7.49 0.32 -8.96
N LYS A 37 6.64 -0.69 -8.69
CA LYS A 37 5.19 -0.57 -8.63
C LYS A 37 4.67 -1.41 -7.46
N THR A 38 3.79 -0.85 -6.65
CA THR A 38 3.07 -1.54 -5.58
C THR A 38 1.58 -1.37 -5.78
N ASP A 39 0.89 -2.46 -6.09
CA ASP A 39 -0.57 -2.55 -6.18
C ASP A 39 -1.13 -2.93 -4.81
N VAL A 40 -2.13 -2.20 -4.31
CA VAL A 40 -2.77 -2.42 -3.01
C VAL A 40 -4.27 -2.56 -3.21
N THR A 41 -4.86 -3.64 -2.72
CA THR A 41 -6.32 -3.86 -2.76
C THR A 41 -6.85 -4.11 -1.36
N VAL A 42 -7.93 -3.42 -0.98
CA VAL A 42 -8.61 -3.63 0.28
C VAL A 42 -9.89 -4.43 0.02
N ILE A 43 -10.02 -5.57 0.71
CA ILE A 43 -11.20 -6.44 0.66
C ILE A 43 -11.55 -6.82 2.09
N ASP A 44 -12.74 -6.41 2.52
CA ASP A 44 -13.21 -6.56 3.90
C ASP A 44 -12.19 -6.04 4.93
N ASP A 45 -11.59 -6.94 5.70
CA ASP A 45 -10.59 -6.64 6.73
C ASP A 45 -9.15 -6.93 6.27
N ASN A 46 -8.94 -7.24 4.99
CA ASN A 46 -7.64 -7.61 4.43
C ASN A 46 -7.14 -6.56 3.45
N VAL A 47 -5.83 -6.40 3.43
CA VAL A 47 -5.10 -5.55 2.50
C VAL A 47 -4.10 -6.44 1.77
N ILE A 48 -4.29 -6.58 0.48
CA ILE A 48 -3.47 -7.38 -0.42
C ILE A 48 -2.52 -6.42 -1.12
N MET A 49 -1.22 -6.66 -1.01
CA MET A 49 -0.18 -5.87 -1.65
C MET A 49 0.59 -6.74 -2.62
N ILE A 50 0.75 -6.29 -3.86
CA ILE A 50 1.59 -6.91 -4.88
C ILE A 50 2.66 -5.90 -5.24
N GLN A 51 3.91 -6.23 -4.93
CA GLN A 51 5.06 -5.35 -5.10
C GLN A 51 5.94 -5.89 -6.21
N SER A 52 6.15 -5.11 -7.26
CA SER A 52 7.04 -5.41 -8.37
C SER A 52 8.21 -4.43 -8.35
N ARG A 53 9.41 -4.93 -8.04
CA ARG A 53 10.69 -4.24 -8.23
C ARG A 53 11.51 -5.00 -9.26
N GLY A 54 12.23 -4.27 -10.12
CA GLY A 54 13.13 -4.76 -11.18
C GLY A 54 13.29 -6.28 -11.25
N TYR A 55 12.62 -6.89 -12.23
CA TYR A 55 12.46 -8.34 -12.46
C TYR A 55 13.56 -9.26 -11.87
N PRO A 56 13.22 -10.42 -11.25
CA PRO A 56 11.89 -10.85 -10.79
C PRO A 56 11.90 -11.11 -9.28
N LYS A 57 11.41 -10.16 -8.49
CA LYS A 57 10.91 -10.47 -7.15
C LYS A 57 9.60 -9.75 -6.95
N ASP A 58 8.56 -10.29 -7.57
CA ASP A 58 7.20 -9.97 -7.17
C ASP A 58 6.98 -10.52 -5.76
N ARG A 59 6.66 -9.64 -4.81
CA ARG A 59 6.30 -10.02 -3.45
C ARG A 59 4.80 -9.79 -3.27
N ILE A 60 4.12 -10.78 -2.70
CA ILE A 60 2.72 -10.67 -2.31
C ILE A 60 2.65 -10.73 -0.80
N ASP A 61 2.04 -9.71 -0.19
CA ASP A 61 1.76 -9.66 1.23
C ASP A 61 0.24 -9.49 1.45
N ILE A 62 -0.29 -10.19 2.43
CA ILE A 62 -1.69 -10.04 2.87
C ILE A 62 -1.66 -9.72 4.36
N VAL A 63 -2.19 -8.56 4.73
CA VAL A 63 -2.21 -8.10 6.12
C VAL A 63 -3.60 -7.63 6.50
N LYS A 64 -3.86 -7.48 7.79
CA LYS A 64 -5.14 -6.95 8.27
C LYS A 64 -5.19 -5.43 8.19
N ALA A 65 -6.35 -4.89 7.85
CA ALA A 65 -6.60 -3.45 7.76
C ALA A 65 -6.23 -2.68 9.04
N PHE A 66 -6.47 -3.28 10.21
CA PHE A 66 -6.10 -2.66 11.49
C PHE A 66 -4.58 -2.54 11.67
N GLU A 67 -3.80 -3.45 11.08
CA GLU A 67 -2.35 -3.38 11.14
C GLU A 67 -1.83 -2.21 10.29
N ILE A 68 -2.42 -1.97 9.11
CA ILE A 68 -2.07 -0.81 8.27
C ILE A 68 -2.29 0.51 9.03
N VAL A 69 -3.43 0.65 9.70
CA VAL A 69 -3.78 1.89 10.40
C VAL A 69 -2.92 2.12 11.63
N ASN A 70 -2.52 1.05 12.33
CA ASN A 70 -1.74 1.14 13.56
C ASN A 70 -0.21 1.15 13.34
N LYS A 71 0.28 0.73 12.17
CA LYS A 71 1.70 0.83 11.82
C LYS A 71 2.14 2.29 11.78
N ASN A 72 3.34 2.56 12.31
CA ASN A 72 3.96 3.86 12.12
C ASN A 72 4.39 4.06 10.65
N ASP A 73 4.73 5.28 10.26
CA ASP A 73 5.04 5.60 8.86
C ASP A 73 6.20 4.76 8.32
N LYS A 74 7.24 4.51 9.13
CA LYS A 74 8.39 3.70 8.72
C LYS A 74 7.99 2.24 8.48
N GLU A 75 7.25 1.63 9.41
CA GLU A 75 6.78 0.24 9.27
C GLU A 75 5.89 0.05 8.05
N LEU A 76 5.05 1.04 7.73
CA LEU A 76 4.16 0.98 6.59
C LEU A 76 4.93 1.09 5.27
N ILE A 77 5.97 1.92 5.22
CA ILE A 77 6.88 2.03 4.06
C ILE A 77 7.62 0.72 3.83
N ASP A 78 8.23 0.17 4.88
CA ASP A 78 8.98 -1.08 4.81
C ASP A 78 8.06 -2.24 4.36
N LEU A 79 6.80 -2.24 4.81
CA LEU A 79 5.79 -3.21 4.39
C LEU A 79 5.43 -3.09 2.92
N LEU A 80 5.18 -1.86 2.44
CA LEU A 80 4.82 -1.57 1.05
C LEU A 80 6.01 -1.63 0.09
N ASN A 81 7.22 -1.87 0.62
CA ASN A 81 8.47 -1.89 -0.10
C ASN A 81 8.67 -0.62 -0.94
N LEU A 82 8.43 0.52 -0.29
CA LEU A 82 8.52 1.87 -0.87
C LEU A 82 9.86 2.53 -0.52
#